data_AF-A0AAV5S5S7-F1
#
_entry.id   AF-A0AAV5S5S7-F1
#
_cell.length_a   1.000
_cell.length_b   1.000
_cell.length_c   1.000
_cell.angle_alpha   90.00
_cell.angle_beta   90.00
_cell.angle_gamma   90.00
#
_symmetry.space_group_name_H-M   'P 1'
#
loop_
_entity.id
_entity.type
_entity.pdbx_description
1 polymer ?
#
loop_
_entity_poly.entity_id
_entity_poly.type
_entity_poly.pdbx_seq_one_letter_code
_entity_poly.pdbx_strand_id
1 'polypeptide(L)'
;MSQEAEDVNVLLLKQLVPFTLNISHYMTDLAYTLYYSVMLHHGDNSKAVQELQQSKMELCDEIYKLRDGFRTMLNRPSGSLFARLSGRSENEGEAQDSSSESALEDDEEVYKLIQTFRKLFDSELLRVIKFMNEMVERDLALGPGGPSAPADPERAKLLVQLKNCMLGFYNLINFVKRIPVKSHGTAAAPAAATRSAETEQAPSTDDRQYMESIVAVLRDELLATWKVELDLLNCKIFSLISQNTEILALFHEHQRKTGVPSAPVDRNGITEDSQTFIQLISWLKDEQVFNDSKHRGQL
;
A
#
# COMPACT_ATOMS: atom_id res chain seq x y z
N MET A 1 -7.66 8.65 -35.99
CA MET A 1 -7.31 9.50 -34.83
C MET A 1 -8.26 9.22 -33.66
N SER A 2 -8.45 7.96 -33.28
CA SER A 2 -9.48 7.59 -32.28
C SER A 2 -9.01 6.47 -31.36
N GLN A 3 -7.71 6.46 -31.06
CA GLN A 3 -7.05 5.60 -30.08
C GLN A 3 -6.78 6.36 -28.76
N GLU A 4 -7.19 7.64 -28.70
CA GLU A 4 -6.81 8.54 -27.62
C GLU A 4 -7.83 8.63 -26.49
N ALA A 5 -8.98 7.96 -26.53
CA ALA A 5 -9.95 7.98 -25.42
C ALA A 5 -9.75 6.79 -24.47
N GLU A 6 -8.58 6.67 -23.84
CA GLU A 6 -8.58 5.97 -22.54
C GLU A 6 -9.46 6.82 -21.62
N ASP A 7 -10.59 6.27 -21.19
CA ASP A 7 -11.47 6.92 -20.22
C ASP A 7 -10.60 7.36 -19.03
N VAL A 8 -10.68 8.64 -18.72
CA VAL A 8 -10.00 9.29 -17.60
C VAL A 8 -10.18 8.51 -16.29
N ASN A 9 -11.34 7.87 -16.10
CA ASN A 9 -11.59 7.02 -14.94
C ASN A 9 -10.69 5.78 -14.95
N VAL A 10 -10.46 5.18 -16.12
CA VAL A 10 -9.49 4.08 -16.30
C VAL A 10 -8.08 4.56 -16.00
N LEU A 11 -7.68 5.75 -16.48
CA LEU A 11 -6.38 6.36 -16.17
C LEU A 11 -6.19 6.59 -14.66
N LEU A 12 -7.23 7.07 -13.97
CA LEU A 12 -7.23 7.21 -12.53
C LEU A 12 -7.09 5.85 -11.82
N LEU A 13 -7.84 4.85 -12.27
CA LEU A 13 -7.80 3.49 -11.71
C LEU A 13 -6.41 2.85 -11.85
N LYS A 14 -5.72 3.09 -12.98
CA LYS A 14 -4.31 2.69 -13.18
C LYS A 14 -3.36 3.25 -12.12
N GLN A 15 -3.71 4.36 -11.47
CA GLN A 15 -2.92 4.95 -10.38
C GLN A 15 -3.39 4.49 -9.00
N LEU A 16 -4.70 4.31 -8.80
CA LEU A 16 -5.25 3.88 -7.51
C LEU A 16 -4.83 2.45 -7.15
N VAL A 17 -4.73 1.56 -8.13
CA VAL A 17 -4.30 0.17 -7.92
C VAL A 17 -2.87 0.08 -7.35
N PRO A 18 -1.83 0.65 -7.99
CA PRO A 18 -0.48 0.71 -7.41
C PRO A 18 -0.44 1.43 -6.06
N PHE A 19 -1.25 2.48 -5.89
CA PHE A 19 -1.33 3.19 -4.62
C PHE A 19 -1.81 2.28 -3.48
N THR A 20 -2.88 1.51 -3.66
CA THR A 20 -3.36 0.55 -2.65
C THR A 20 -2.31 -0.51 -2.32
N LEU A 21 -1.56 -1.00 -3.33
CA LEU A 21 -0.45 -1.93 -3.10
C LEU A 21 0.65 -1.30 -2.25
N ASN A 22 1.06 -0.07 -2.55
CA ASN A 22 2.07 0.65 -1.78
C ASN A 22 1.64 0.88 -0.32
N ILE A 23 0.35 1.12 -0.05
CA ILE A 23 -0.17 1.18 1.32
C ILE A 23 0.03 -0.15 2.05
N SER A 24 -0.26 -1.26 1.39
CA SER A 24 -0.06 -2.58 1.98
C SER A 24 1.42 -2.88 2.27
N HIS A 25 2.33 -2.42 1.40
CA HIS A 25 3.77 -2.48 1.65
C HIS A 25 4.16 -1.64 2.85
N TYR A 26 3.73 -0.38 2.89
CA TYR A 26 3.99 0.51 4.02
C TYR A 26 3.51 -0.08 5.36
N MET A 27 2.30 -0.66 5.40
CA MET A 27 1.80 -1.36 6.58
C MET A 27 2.67 -2.56 6.97
N THR A 28 3.20 -3.29 6.00
CA THR A 28 4.14 -4.40 6.24
C THR A 28 5.44 -3.87 6.86
N ASP A 29 5.93 -2.74 6.40
CA ASP A 29 7.15 -2.09 6.91
C ASP A 29 6.97 -1.61 8.36
N LEU A 30 5.77 -1.08 8.68
CA LEU A 30 5.39 -0.78 10.07
C LEU A 30 5.35 -2.04 10.94
N ALA A 31 4.82 -3.17 10.42
CA ALA A 31 4.79 -4.43 11.14
C ALA A 31 6.20 -4.98 11.42
N TYR A 32 7.13 -4.88 10.45
CA TYR A 32 8.54 -5.20 10.67
C TYR A 32 9.17 -4.31 11.74
N THR A 33 8.88 -3.01 11.69
CA THR A 33 9.43 -2.05 12.67
C THR A 33 8.91 -2.35 14.08
N LEU A 34 7.61 -2.67 14.22
CA LEU A 34 7.03 -3.07 15.51
C LEU A 34 7.58 -4.39 16.03
N TYR A 35 7.74 -5.39 15.16
CA TYR A 35 8.38 -6.65 15.55
C TYR A 35 9.80 -6.40 16.06
N TYR A 36 10.57 -5.58 15.36
CA TYR A 36 11.91 -5.19 15.79
C TYR A 36 11.89 -4.49 17.16
N SER A 37 11.05 -3.47 17.31
CA SER A 37 10.80 -2.78 18.57
C SER A 37 10.47 -3.74 19.73
N VAL A 38 9.57 -4.71 19.48
CA VAL A 38 9.18 -5.75 20.44
C VAL A 38 10.35 -6.65 20.82
N MET A 39 11.07 -7.19 19.83
CA MET A 39 12.15 -8.15 20.06
C MET A 39 13.36 -7.53 20.76
N LEU A 40 13.60 -6.23 20.59
CA LEU A 40 14.86 -5.60 21.01
C LEU A 40 14.85 -4.80 22.28
N HIS A 41 13.69 -4.30 22.69
CA HIS A 41 13.68 -3.25 23.71
C HIS A 41 13.17 -3.72 25.04
N HIS A 42 12.47 -4.86 25.10
CA HIS A 42 11.69 -5.11 26.30
C HIS A 42 11.75 -6.55 26.84
N GLY A 43 12.25 -7.53 26.08
CA GLY A 43 12.13 -8.95 26.46
C GLY A 43 10.67 -9.38 26.68
N ASP A 44 10.41 -10.68 26.83
CA ASP A 44 9.02 -11.21 26.76
C ASP A 44 8.04 -10.75 27.86
N ASN A 45 8.45 -9.99 28.88
CA ASN A 45 7.70 -9.86 30.15
C ASN A 45 7.17 -8.46 30.51
N SER A 46 7.23 -7.47 29.61
CA SER A 46 6.69 -6.12 29.85
C SER A 46 5.27 -5.96 29.33
N LYS A 47 4.40 -5.25 30.06
CA LYS A 47 3.04 -4.90 29.60
C LYS A 47 3.06 -4.12 28.28
N ALA A 48 4.07 -3.26 28.08
CA ALA A 48 4.25 -2.53 26.82
C ALA A 48 4.52 -3.46 25.63
N VAL A 49 5.17 -4.61 25.87
CA VAL A 49 5.42 -5.63 24.85
C VAL A 49 4.15 -6.33 24.44
N GLN A 50 3.31 -6.66 25.41
CA GLN A 50 2.02 -7.28 25.12
C GLN A 50 1.13 -6.32 24.32
N GLU A 51 1.15 -5.03 24.64
CA GLU A 51 0.43 -4.00 23.87
C GLU A 51 0.99 -3.85 22.45
N LEU A 52 2.32 -3.75 22.29
CA LEU A 52 2.97 -3.65 20.97
C LEU A 52 2.74 -4.92 20.12
N GLN A 53 2.81 -6.10 20.72
CA GLN A 53 2.56 -7.38 20.06
C GLN A 53 1.08 -7.52 19.65
N GLN A 54 0.15 -7.10 20.52
CA GLN A 54 -1.28 -7.08 20.20
C GLN A 54 -1.56 -6.18 19.00
N SER A 55 -1.00 -4.97 18.99
CA SER A 55 -1.17 -4.08 17.85
C SER A 55 -0.47 -4.59 16.60
N LYS A 56 0.72 -5.20 16.70
CA LYS A 56 1.36 -5.91 15.57
C LYS A 56 0.39 -6.91 14.93
N MET A 57 -0.29 -7.72 15.76
CA MET A 57 -1.30 -8.68 15.27
C MET A 57 -2.48 -7.98 14.59
N GLU A 58 -3.03 -6.92 15.20
CA GLU A 58 -4.12 -6.13 14.60
C GLU A 58 -3.71 -5.54 13.25
N LEU A 59 -2.49 -5.02 13.11
CA LEU A 59 -1.98 -4.52 11.84
C LEU A 59 -1.81 -5.63 10.81
N CYS A 60 -1.31 -6.80 11.21
CA CYS A 60 -1.25 -7.96 10.31
C CYS A 60 -2.64 -8.35 9.81
N ASP A 61 -3.65 -8.40 10.69
CA ASP A 61 -5.03 -8.68 10.31
C ASP A 61 -5.57 -7.63 9.31
N GLU A 62 -5.30 -6.34 9.55
CA GLU A 62 -5.71 -5.27 8.64
C GLU A 62 -4.95 -5.32 7.29
N ILE A 63 -3.68 -5.71 7.28
CA ILE A 63 -2.93 -5.98 6.03
C ILE A 63 -3.62 -7.10 5.24
N TYR A 64 -4.00 -8.20 5.91
CA TYR A 64 -4.68 -9.30 5.26
C TYR A 64 -6.05 -8.89 4.72
N LYS A 65 -6.88 -8.20 5.52
CA LYS A 65 -8.18 -7.67 5.08
C LYS A 65 -8.02 -6.73 3.88
N LEU A 66 -7.06 -5.82 3.92
CA LEU A 66 -6.79 -4.89 2.81
C LEU A 66 -6.38 -5.65 1.54
N ARG A 67 -5.44 -6.60 1.65
CA ARG A 67 -4.97 -7.41 0.51
C ARG A 67 -6.06 -8.30 -0.07
N ASP A 68 -6.86 -8.93 0.79
CA ASP A 68 -7.95 -9.81 0.37
C ASP A 68 -9.10 -9.03 -0.26
N GLY A 69 -9.48 -7.89 0.35
CA GLY A 69 -10.43 -6.94 -0.24
C GLY A 69 -9.96 -6.45 -1.60
N PHE A 70 -8.68 -6.08 -1.72
CA PHE A 70 -8.05 -5.69 -2.98
C PHE A 70 -8.06 -6.80 -4.03
N ARG A 71 -7.67 -8.04 -3.67
CA ARG A 71 -7.72 -9.20 -4.57
C ARG A 71 -9.15 -9.49 -5.02
N THR A 72 -10.12 -9.47 -4.10
CA THR A 72 -11.53 -9.69 -4.40
C THR A 72 -12.07 -8.64 -5.37
N MET A 73 -11.69 -7.38 -5.19
CA MET A 73 -12.06 -6.31 -6.13
C MET A 73 -11.47 -6.52 -7.52
N LEU A 74 -10.19 -6.88 -7.64
CA LEU A 74 -9.55 -7.12 -8.93
C LEU A 74 -10.08 -8.38 -9.63
N ASN A 75 -10.51 -9.39 -8.88
CA ASN A 75 -11.05 -10.64 -9.41
C ASN A 75 -12.54 -10.57 -9.78
N ARG A 76 -13.25 -9.48 -9.41
CA ARG A 76 -14.63 -9.26 -9.85
C ARG A 76 -14.69 -9.01 -11.36
N PRO A 77 -15.87 -9.19 -12.00
CA PRO A 77 -16.07 -8.91 -13.42
C PRO A 77 -15.51 -7.54 -13.83
N SER A 78 -15.76 -6.51 -13.02
CA SER A 78 -15.28 -5.14 -13.21
C SER A 78 -13.76 -4.98 -13.13
N GLY A 79 -13.07 -5.79 -12.31
CA GLY A 79 -11.61 -5.84 -12.25
C GLY A 79 -11.00 -6.61 -13.43
N SER A 80 -11.68 -7.65 -13.92
CA SER A 80 -11.32 -8.32 -15.19
C SER A 80 -11.52 -7.39 -16.39
N LEU A 81 -12.48 -6.47 -16.30
CA LEU A 81 -12.76 -5.44 -17.28
C LEU A 81 -11.61 -4.44 -17.37
N PHE A 82 -11.05 -4.02 -16.24
CA PHE A 82 -9.81 -3.24 -16.21
C PHE A 82 -8.63 -3.98 -16.87
N ALA A 83 -8.49 -5.29 -16.63
CA ALA A 83 -7.46 -6.10 -17.28
C ALA A 83 -7.68 -6.19 -18.81
N ARG A 84 -8.94 -6.30 -19.25
CA ARG A 84 -9.33 -6.29 -20.67
C ARG A 84 -9.10 -4.94 -21.33
N LEU A 85 -9.45 -3.83 -20.66
CA LEU A 85 -9.23 -2.47 -21.14
C LEU A 85 -7.74 -2.12 -21.20
N SER A 86 -6.93 -2.61 -20.25
CA SER A 86 -5.48 -2.43 -20.27
C SER A 86 -4.76 -3.30 -21.32
N GLY A 87 -5.35 -4.42 -21.74
CA GLY A 87 -4.79 -5.36 -22.73
C GLY A 87 -5.28 -5.16 -24.17
N ARG A 88 -6.24 -4.26 -24.42
CA ARG A 88 -6.86 -4.04 -25.75
C ARG A 88 -5.97 -3.29 -26.76
N SER A 89 -4.71 -3.03 -26.41
CA SER A 89 -3.79 -2.16 -27.16
C SER A 89 -3.03 -2.85 -28.31
N GLU A 90 -3.14 -4.17 -28.54
CA GLU A 90 -2.25 -4.84 -29.52
C GLU A 90 -2.89 -5.79 -30.54
N ASN A 91 -4.19 -6.09 -30.51
CA ASN A 91 -4.81 -6.93 -31.55
C ASN A 91 -6.20 -6.43 -31.93
N GLU A 92 -6.28 -5.62 -32.98
CA GLU A 92 -7.54 -5.36 -33.68
C GLU A 92 -7.78 -6.42 -34.76
N GLY A 93 -9.00 -6.90 -34.83
CA GLY A 93 -9.50 -7.74 -35.90
C GLY A 93 -10.91 -8.21 -35.60
N GLU A 94 -11.89 -7.39 -35.98
CA GLU A 94 -13.30 -7.77 -36.21
C GLU A 94 -14.20 -8.02 -34.98
N ALA A 95 -15.12 -7.06 -34.72
CA ALA A 95 -16.55 -7.34 -34.59
C ALA A 95 -17.34 -6.02 -34.42
N GLN A 96 -18.33 -5.86 -35.30
CA GLN A 96 -19.25 -4.74 -35.48
C GLN A 96 -20.46 -4.79 -34.52
N ASP A 97 -21.01 -3.61 -34.21
CA ASP A 97 -22.44 -3.31 -33.93
C ASP A 97 -23.12 -3.68 -32.60
N SER A 98 -22.41 -3.82 -31.47
CA SER A 98 -23.03 -3.88 -30.11
C SER A 98 -22.58 -2.78 -29.13
N SER A 99 -22.05 -1.67 -29.66
CA SER A 99 -21.04 -0.86 -28.96
C SER A 99 -21.51 0.22 -28.00
N SER A 100 -22.79 0.63 -27.98
CA SER A 100 -23.21 1.77 -27.12
C SER A 100 -23.70 1.34 -25.74
N GLU A 101 -24.49 0.27 -25.66
CA GLU A 101 -25.07 -0.19 -24.39
C GLU A 101 -24.03 -0.90 -23.52
N SER A 102 -23.15 -1.69 -24.14
CA SER A 102 -22.01 -2.33 -23.46
C SER A 102 -20.98 -1.34 -22.94
N ALA A 103 -20.71 -0.25 -23.66
CA ALA A 103 -19.77 0.79 -23.22
C ALA A 103 -20.29 1.56 -22.00
N LEU A 104 -21.59 1.85 -21.94
CA LEU A 104 -22.21 2.50 -20.77
C LEU A 104 -22.21 1.61 -19.52
N GLU A 105 -22.38 0.30 -19.70
CA GLU A 105 -22.24 -0.67 -18.60
C GLU A 105 -20.79 -0.73 -18.08
N ASP A 106 -19.81 -0.77 -18.99
CA ASP A 106 -18.37 -0.79 -18.67
C ASP A 106 -17.97 0.46 -17.84
N ASP A 107 -18.41 1.66 -18.23
CA ASP A 107 -18.09 2.92 -17.55
C ASP A 107 -18.69 3.01 -16.13
N GLU A 108 -19.93 2.56 -15.96
CA GLU A 108 -20.60 2.52 -14.65
C GLU A 108 -19.94 1.50 -13.71
N GLU A 109 -19.42 0.39 -14.24
CA GLU A 109 -18.61 -0.56 -13.47
C GLU A 109 -17.26 0.03 -13.04
N VAL A 110 -16.55 0.74 -13.93
CA VAL A 110 -15.29 1.44 -13.58
C VAL A 110 -15.54 2.49 -12.50
N TYR A 111 -16.63 3.25 -12.62
CA TYR A 111 -17.04 4.23 -11.61
C TYR A 111 -17.25 3.56 -10.24
N LYS A 112 -18.03 2.47 -10.18
CA LYS A 112 -18.26 1.70 -8.94
C LYS A 112 -16.96 1.17 -8.34
N LEU A 113 -16.03 0.73 -9.18
CA LEU A 113 -14.72 0.25 -8.73
C LEU A 113 -13.91 1.39 -8.08
N ILE A 114 -13.83 2.57 -8.70
CA ILE A 114 -13.16 3.75 -8.13
C ILE A 114 -13.79 4.16 -6.79
N GLN A 115 -15.12 4.17 -6.70
CA GLN A 115 -15.82 4.46 -5.45
C GLN A 115 -15.50 3.43 -4.36
N THR A 116 -15.30 2.16 -4.74
CA THR A 116 -14.92 1.10 -3.80
C THR A 116 -13.48 1.29 -3.32
N PHE A 117 -12.55 1.65 -4.20
CA PHE A 117 -11.18 2.05 -3.82
C PHE A 117 -11.16 3.21 -2.83
N ARG A 118 -11.99 4.24 -3.06
CA ARG A 118 -12.09 5.37 -2.13
C ARG A 118 -12.64 4.99 -0.76
N LYS A 119 -13.58 4.05 -0.72
CA LYS A 119 -14.12 3.49 0.52
C LYS A 119 -13.08 2.65 1.25
N LEU A 120 -12.18 1.96 0.57
CA LEU A 120 -11.07 1.27 1.24
C LEU A 120 -10.09 2.24 1.90
N PHE A 121 -9.96 3.46 1.38
CA PHE A 121 -9.22 4.54 2.04
C PHE A 121 -10.06 5.29 3.08
N ASP A 122 -11.04 4.64 3.70
CA ASP A 122 -11.91 5.28 4.68
C ASP A 122 -11.15 5.72 5.96
N SER A 123 -11.92 6.26 6.90
CA SER A 123 -11.40 6.71 8.17
C SER A 123 -10.86 5.57 9.04
N GLU A 124 -11.19 4.30 8.77
CA GLU A 124 -10.74 3.17 9.57
C GLU A 124 -9.32 2.78 9.20
N LEU A 125 -9.02 2.56 7.91
CA LEU A 125 -7.65 2.28 7.47
C LEU A 125 -6.69 3.39 7.88
N LEU A 126 -7.12 4.65 7.73
CA LEU A 126 -6.36 5.82 8.14
C LEU A 126 -6.11 5.85 9.64
N ARG A 127 -7.12 5.49 10.45
CA ARG A 127 -7.02 5.43 11.92
C ARG A 127 -6.04 4.35 12.35
N VAL A 128 -6.11 3.17 11.73
CA VAL A 128 -5.18 2.07 12.00
C VAL A 128 -3.75 2.49 11.68
N ILE A 129 -3.47 2.94 10.45
CA ILE A 129 -2.11 3.31 10.04
C ILE A 129 -1.54 4.45 10.92
N LYS A 130 -2.39 5.44 11.26
CA LYS A 130 -2.01 6.53 12.17
C LYS A 130 -1.64 6.00 13.55
N PHE A 131 -2.53 5.20 14.15
CA PHE A 131 -2.31 4.64 15.48
C PHE A 131 -1.03 3.81 15.53
N MET A 132 -0.79 2.98 14.52
CA MET A 132 0.41 2.15 14.41
C MET A 132 1.68 2.99 14.28
N ASN A 133 1.67 4.05 13.47
CA ASN A 133 2.80 4.98 13.39
C ASN A 133 3.07 5.65 14.74
N GLU A 134 2.05 6.19 15.40
CA GLU A 134 2.22 6.84 16.70
C GLU A 134 2.81 5.90 17.74
N MET A 135 2.47 4.61 17.68
CA MET A 135 3.08 3.62 18.55
C MET A 135 4.55 3.35 18.22
N VAL A 136 4.88 3.14 16.96
CA VAL A 136 6.27 2.96 16.52
C VAL A 136 7.10 4.17 16.90
N GLU A 137 6.58 5.38 16.66
CA GLU A 137 7.23 6.62 17.01
C GLU A 137 7.51 6.70 18.51
N ARG A 138 6.52 6.35 19.34
CA ARG A 138 6.65 6.35 20.80
C ARG A 138 7.71 5.36 21.26
N ASP A 139 7.72 4.14 20.73
CA ASP A 139 8.69 3.14 21.12
C ASP A 139 10.12 3.51 20.69
N LEU A 140 10.30 3.93 19.42
CA LEU A 140 11.59 4.39 18.91
C LEU A 140 12.14 5.59 19.70
N ALA A 141 11.25 6.48 20.17
CA ALA A 141 11.63 7.64 20.98
C ALA A 141 12.05 7.27 22.42
N LEU A 142 11.52 6.19 22.99
CA LEU A 142 11.86 5.75 24.35
C LEU A 142 13.23 5.06 24.43
N GLY A 143 13.64 4.35 23.36
CA GLY A 143 14.94 3.67 23.29
C GLY A 143 15.13 2.53 24.31
N PRO A 144 16.25 1.78 24.25
CA PRO A 144 16.47 0.59 25.08
C PRO A 144 16.85 0.92 26.53
N GLY A 145 17.31 2.15 26.79
CA GLY A 145 17.71 2.61 28.13
C GLY A 145 16.77 3.67 28.71
N GLY A 146 15.57 3.81 28.15
CA GLY A 146 14.61 4.82 28.53
C GLY A 146 15.04 6.25 28.18
N PRO A 147 14.34 7.28 28.71
CA PRO A 147 14.55 8.69 28.34
C PRO A 147 15.94 9.25 28.70
N SER A 148 16.76 8.48 29.40
CA SER A 148 18.11 8.85 29.86
C SER A 148 19.24 8.27 28.99
N ALA A 149 18.93 7.41 28.02
CA ALA A 149 19.92 6.84 27.12
C ALA A 149 20.38 7.85 26.05
N PRO A 150 21.65 7.79 25.61
CA PRO A 150 22.12 8.62 24.50
C PRO A 150 21.30 8.33 23.24
N ALA A 151 20.90 9.39 22.55
CA ALA A 151 20.08 9.28 21.34
C ALA A 151 20.82 8.52 20.23
N ASP A 152 20.24 7.43 19.76
CA ASP A 152 20.73 6.67 18.62
C ASP A 152 20.42 7.44 17.32
N PRO A 153 21.44 7.88 16.57
CA PRO A 153 21.23 8.68 15.36
C PRO A 153 20.47 7.93 14.26
N GLU A 154 20.56 6.60 14.19
CA GLU A 154 19.84 5.82 13.17
C GLU A 154 18.34 5.75 13.49
N ARG A 155 17.98 5.66 14.76
CA ARG A 155 16.57 5.74 15.19
C ARG A 155 15.96 7.10 14.95
N ALA A 156 16.71 8.16 15.24
CA ALA A 156 16.25 9.52 14.97
C ALA A 156 15.97 9.72 13.47
N LYS A 157 16.82 9.18 12.59
CA LYS A 157 16.59 9.17 11.14
C LYS A 157 15.37 8.34 10.75
N LEU A 158 15.16 7.17 11.35
CA LEU A 158 13.98 6.34 11.11
C LEU A 158 12.69 7.03 11.54
N LEU A 159 12.70 7.69 12.71
CA LEU A 159 11.57 8.46 13.23
C LEU A 159 11.15 9.59 12.29
N VAL A 160 12.12 10.35 11.76
CA VAL A 160 11.86 11.39 10.75
C VAL A 160 11.25 10.78 9.50
N GLN A 161 11.78 9.63 9.05
CA GLN A 161 11.29 8.96 7.85
C GLN A 161 9.85 8.47 8.00
N LEU A 162 9.48 7.90 9.15
CA LEU A 162 8.09 7.51 9.44
C LEU A 162 7.12 8.70 9.33
N LYS A 163 7.52 9.86 9.85
CA LYS A 163 6.72 11.09 9.75
C LYS A 163 6.56 11.57 8.31
N ASN A 164 7.62 11.50 7.51
CA ASN A 164 7.57 11.83 6.08
C ASN A 164 6.61 10.90 5.32
N CYS A 165 6.71 9.58 5.57
CA CYS A 165 5.81 8.59 4.97
C CYS A 165 4.35 8.84 5.35
N MET A 166 4.06 9.16 6.62
CA MET A 166 2.71 9.51 7.07
C MET A 166 2.18 10.77 6.42
N LEU A 167 2.99 11.82 6.32
CA LEU A 167 2.60 13.06 5.66
C LEU A 167 2.27 12.82 4.17
N GLY A 168 3.13 12.07 3.47
CA GLY A 168 2.91 11.68 2.08
C GLY A 168 1.62 10.87 1.91
N PHE A 169 1.38 9.90 2.79
CA PHE A 169 0.16 9.10 2.81
C PHE A 169 -1.10 9.94 3.01
N TYR A 170 -1.10 10.86 3.99
CA TYR A 170 -2.21 11.78 4.21
C TYR A 170 -2.50 12.65 3.00
N ASN A 171 -1.46 13.21 2.39
CA ASN A 171 -1.59 14.06 1.21
C ASN A 171 -2.21 13.28 0.04
N LEU A 172 -1.74 12.05 -0.21
CA LEU A 172 -2.26 11.17 -1.24
C LEU A 172 -3.72 10.80 -1.02
N ILE A 173 -4.10 10.35 0.19
CA ILE A 173 -5.51 10.03 0.48
C ILE A 173 -6.41 11.26 0.31
N ASN A 174 -5.99 12.41 0.85
CA ASN A 174 -6.78 13.63 0.75
C ASN A 174 -6.91 14.10 -0.70
N PHE A 175 -5.86 13.94 -1.50
CA PHE A 175 -5.91 14.24 -2.93
C PHE A 175 -6.88 13.29 -3.65
N VAL A 176 -6.70 11.97 -3.52
CA VAL A 176 -7.54 10.95 -4.16
C VAL A 176 -9.02 11.12 -3.82
N LYS A 177 -9.35 11.42 -2.56
CA LYS A 177 -10.74 11.65 -2.12
C LYS A 177 -11.39 12.86 -2.78
N ARG A 178 -10.60 13.86 -3.19
CA ARG A 178 -11.09 15.12 -3.78
C ARG A 178 -11.16 15.10 -5.30
N ILE A 179 -10.60 14.09 -5.96
CA ILE A 179 -10.69 13.96 -7.42
C ILE A 179 -12.18 13.84 -7.79
N PRO A 180 -12.73 14.66 -8.69
CA PRO A 180 -14.09 14.47 -9.17
C PRO A 180 -14.16 13.21 -10.03
N VAL A 181 -15.05 12.27 -9.72
CA VAL A 181 -15.33 11.11 -10.57
C VAL A 181 -16.70 11.34 -11.18
N LYS A 182 -16.79 11.30 -12.51
CA LYS A 182 -18.06 11.46 -13.21
C LYS A 182 -18.70 10.07 -13.36
N SER A 183 -19.94 9.89 -12.90
CA SER A 183 -20.79 8.80 -13.36
C SER A 183 -21.52 9.32 -14.61
N HIS A 184 -21.47 8.58 -15.71
CA HIS A 184 -22.19 8.93 -16.93
C HIS A 184 -23.73 8.76 -16.80
N GLY A 185 -24.26 8.39 -15.62
CA GLY A 185 -25.68 8.04 -15.44
C GLY A 185 -26.53 8.88 -14.48
N THR A 186 -26.04 9.95 -13.85
CA THR A 186 -26.87 10.74 -12.90
C THR A 186 -26.83 12.25 -13.11
N ALA A 187 -27.37 12.69 -14.25
CA ALA A 187 -28.03 13.99 -14.35
C ALA A 187 -29.48 13.90 -13.84
N ALA A 188 -29.69 13.53 -12.58
CA ALA A 188 -31.03 13.58 -11.96
C ALA A 188 -30.96 13.65 -10.42
N ALA A 189 -30.83 14.88 -9.89
CA ALA A 189 -31.43 15.26 -8.61
C ALA A 189 -32.01 16.68 -8.77
N PRO A 190 -33.15 16.98 -8.12
CA PRO A 190 -34.14 17.88 -8.69
C PRO A 190 -33.86 19.34 -8.34
N ALA A 191 -33.45 20.12 -9.34
CA ALA A 191 -33.65 21.56 -9.31
C ALA A 191 -34.83 21.87 -10.24
N ALA A 192 -35.92 22.30 -9.65
CA ALA A 192 -37.07 22.84 -10.37
C ALA A 192 -36.62 23.99 -11.26
N ALA A 193 -36.58 23.77 -12.58
CA ALA A 193 -36.86 24.78 -13.61
C ALA A 193 -36.73 24.14 -15.00
N THR A 194 -37.87 24.03 -15.65
CA THR A 194 -38.10 23.94 -17.09
C THR A 194 -36.90 24.35 -17.95
N ARG A 195 -36.26 23.39 -18.64
CA ARG A 195 -35.61 23.62 -19.94
C ARG A 195 -35.43 22.30 -20.70
N SER A 196 -35.72 22.43 -21.98
CA SER A 196 -35.82 21.46 -23.05
C SER A 196 -34.68 20.46 -23.16
N ALA A 197 -35.02 19.28 -23.66
CA ALA A 197 -34.12 18.24 -24.11
C ALA A 197 -33.04 18.78 -25.06
N GLU A 198 -31.77 18.73 -24.64
CA GLU A 198 -30.61 18.93 -25.51
C GLU A 198 -29.46 18.02 -25.04
N THR A 199 -29.14 17.04 -25.89
CA THR A 199 -27.82 16.46 -26.19
C THR A 199 -26.93 16.00 -25.02
N GLU A 200 -26.73 14.69 -24.91
CA GLU A 200 -25.55 14.07 -24.27
C GLU A 200 -24.29 14.63 -24.94
N GLN A 201 -23.74 15.72 -24.41
CA GLN A 201 -22.48 16.26 -24.86
C GLN A 201 -21.35 15.46 -24.22
N ALA A 202 -20.47 14.93 -25.06
CA ALA A 202 -19.17 14.43 -24.68
C ALA A 202 -18.49 15.42 -23.70
N PRO A 203 -17.71 14.94 -22.72
CA PRO A 203 -16.99 15.82 -21.80
C PRO A 203 -16.25 16.88 -22.60
N SER A 204 -16.41 18.15 -22.21
CA SER A 204 -15.72 19.26 -22.87
C SER A 204 -14.21 18.96 -22.89
N THR A 205 -13.53 19.38 -23.95
CA THR A 205 -12.07 19.19 -24.09
C THR A 205 -11.32 19.72 -22.85
N ASP A 206 -11.83 20.78 -22.23
CA ASP A 206 -11.30 21.36 -20.99
C ASP A 206 -11.43 20.43 -19.77
N ASP A 207 -12.57 19.75 -19.61
CA ASP A 207 -12.80 18.81 -18.50
C ASP A 207 -11.88 17.59 -18.58
N ARG A 208 -11.59 17.15 -19.80
CA ARG A 208 -10.71 16.02 -20.06
C ARG A 208 -9.24 16.38 -19.77
N GLN A 209 -8.77 17.50 -20.31
CA GLN A 209 -7.40 17.99 -20.05
C GLN A 209 -7.18 18.25 -18.56
N TYR A 210 -8.19 18.77 -17.86
CA TYR A 210 -8.16 18.94 -16.42
C TYR A 210 -7.93 17.62 -15.68
N MET A 211 -8.66 16.58 -16.05
CA MET A 211 -8.51 15.28 -15.40
C MET A 211 -7.23 14.54 -15.75
N GLU A 212 -6.76 14.63 -17.00
CA GLU A 212 -5.44 14.13 -17.40
C GLU A 212 -4.34 14.81 -16.58
N SER A 213 -4.47 16.12 -16.34
CA SER A 213 -3.56 16.87 -15.46
C SER A 213 -3.61 16.37 -14.02
N ILE A 214 -4.80 16.06 -13.49
CA ILE A 214 -4.95 15.46 -12.14
C ILE A 214 -4.23 14.10 -12.07
N VAL A 215 -4.41 13.26 -13.09
CA VAL A 215 -3.77 11.93 -13.13
C VAL A 215 -2.25 12.08 -13.22
N ALA A 216 -1.76 13.03 -14.00
CA ALA A 216 -0.33 13.33 -14.09
C ALA A 216 0.24 13.76 -12.74
N VAL A 217 -0.40 14.71 -12.04
CA VAL A 217 0.02 15.13 -10.69
C VAL A 217 0.00 13.96 -9.69
N LEU A 218 -1.05 13.12 -9.73
CA LEU A 218 -1.12 11.94 -8.88
C LEU A 218 0.04 10.98 -9.14
N ARG A 219 0.32 10.67 -10.40
CA ARG A 219 1.35 9.71 -10.81
C ARG A 219 2.76 10.24 -10.60
N ASP A 220 3.06 11.36 -11.23
CA ASP A 220 4.43 11.85 -11.44
C ASP A 220 4.95 12.66 -10.25
N GLU A 221 4.06 13.22 -9.44
CA GLU A 221 4.45 13.98 -8.24
C GLU A 221 4.13 13.20 -6.98
N LEU A 222 2.85 12.95 -6.68
CA LEU A 222 2.46 12.44 -5.37
C LEU A 222 2.87 10.99 -5.14
N LEU A 223 2.54 10.08 -6.06
CA LEU A 223 2.88 8.66 -5.95
C LEU A 223 4.39 8.44 -6.10
N ALA A 224 5.03 9.13 -7.05
CA ALA A 224 6.48 9.08 -7.23
C ALA A 224 7.23 9.52 -5.97
N THR A 225 6.85 10.67 -5.39
CA THR A 225 7.48 11.18 -4.15
C THR A 225 7.25 10.23 -3.00
N TRP A 226 6.02 9.76 -2.79
CA TRP A 226 5.73 8.85 -1.68
C TRP A 226 6.45 7.51 -1.83
N LYS A 227 6.61 7.01 -3.06
CA LYS A 227 7.42 5.81 -3.32
C LYS A 227 8.87 6.00 -2.86
N VAL A 228 9.48 7.15 -3.17
CA VAL A 228 10.84 7.46 -2.68
C VAL A 228 10.89 7.45 -1.15
N GLU A 229 9.89 8.03 -0.49
CA GLU A 229 9.82 8.00 0.98
C GLU A 229 9.69 6.57 1.53
N LEU A 230 8.90 5.70 0.87
CA LEU A 230 8.76 4.29 1.26
C LEU A 230 10.06 3.51 1.01
N ASP A 231 10.75 3.75 -0.09
CA ASP A 231 12.03 3.11 -0.40
C ASP A 231 13.10 3.51 0.64
N LEU A 232 13.14 4.79 1.02
CA LEU A 232 14.02 5.28 2.09
C LEU A 232 13.67 4.69 3.46
N LEU A 233 12.38 4.56 3.78
CA LEU A 233 11.92 3.90 5.00
C LEU A 233 12.40 2.45 5.04
N ASN A 234 12.20 1.73 3.94
CA ASN A 234 12.65 0.35 3.78
C ASN A 234 14.15 0.22 3.98
N CYS A 235 14.97 1.03 3.32
CA CYS A 235 16.43 1.02 3.54
C CYS A 235 16.81 1.22 5.01
N LYS A 236 16.13 2.11 5.74
CA LYS A 236 16.41 2.36 7.17
C LYS A 236 16.01 1.17 8.03
N ILE A 237 14.81 0.62 7.82
CA ILE A 237 14.34 -0.58 8.54
C ILE A 237 15.29 -1.75 8.29
N PHE A 238 15.71 -1.97 7.04
CA PHE A 238 16.64 -3.03 6.69
C PHE A 238 18.04 -2.83 7.28
N SER A 239 18.58 -1.62 7.24
CA SER A 239 19.85 -1.31 7.91
C SER A 239 19.79 -1.69 9.38
N LEU A 240 18.68 -1.34 10.02
CA LEU A 240 18.41 -1.58 11.42
C LEU A 240 18.24 -3.09 11.73
N ILE A 241 17.54 -3.86 10.88
CA ILE A 241 17.44 -5.33 10.98
C ILE A 241 18.80 -6.00 10.77
N SER A 242 19.54 -5.60 9.74
CA SER A 242 20.80 -6.24 9.33
C SER A 242 21.93 -6.09 10.35
N GLN A 243 21.84 -5.09 11.23
CA GLN A 243 22.81 -4.83 12.28
C GLN A 243 22.44 -5.51 13.62
N ASN A 244 21.28 -6.17 13.67
CA ASN A 244 20.78 -6.77 14.90
C ASN A 244 21.33 -8.19 15.12
N THR A 245 22.22 -8.32 16.10
CA THR A 245 22.88 -9.60 16.42
C THR A 245 21.94 -10.70 16.89
N GLU A 246 20.84 -10.37 17.56
CA GLU A 246 19.87 -11.36 18.06
C GLU A 246 19.04 -11.94 16.93
N ILE A 247 18.52 -11.09 16.04
CA ILE A 247 17.80 -11.52 14.84
C ILE A 247 18.69 -12.39 13.95
N LEU A 248 19.94 -11.97 13.74
CA LEU A 248 20.90 -12.76 12.97
C LEU A 248 21.19 -14.11 13.62
N ALA A 249 21.31 -14.16 14.95
CA ALA A 249 21.51 -15.42 15.67
C ALA A 249 20.34 -16.39 15.48
N LEU A 250 19.09 -15.90 15.57
CA LEU A 250 17.88 -16.69 15.33
C LEU A 250 17.81 -17.19 13.88
N PHE A 251 18.11 -16.33 12.91
CA PHE A 251 18.15 -16.70 11.50
C PHE A 251 19.18 -17.81 11.23
N HIS A 252 20.38 -17.70 11.79
CA HIS A 252 21.40 -18.74 11.66
C HIS A 252 21.04 -20.05 12.34
N GLU A 253 20.32 -20.01 13.46
CA GLU A 253 19.76 -21.20 14.07
C GLU A 253 18.73 -21.86 13.15
N HIS A 254 17.85 -21.08 12.52
CA HIS A 254 16.90 -21.59 11.55
C HIS A 254 17.60 -22.25 10.36
N GLN A 255 18.58 -21.58 9.73
CA GLN A 255 19.34 -22.15 8.60
C GLN A 255 20.02 -23.49 8.96
N ARG A 256 20.58 -23.59 10.18
CA ARG A 256 21.17 -24.85 10.68
C ARG A 256 20.13 -25.96 10.82
N LYS A 257 18.91 -25.65 11.24
CA LYS A 257 17.82 -26.63 11.42
C LYS A 257 17.25 -27.12 10.08
N THR A 258 17.17 -26.24 9.07
CA THR A 258 16.59 -26.56 7.76
C THR A 258 17.60 -27.11 6.75
N GLY A 259 18.90 -27.10 7.07
CA GLY A 259 19.96 -27.66 6.22
C GLY A 259 20.24 -26.82 4.97
N VAL A 260 19.77 -25.58 4.92
CA VAL A 260 20.06 -24.63 3.83
C VAL A 260 21.54 -24.20 3.96
N PRO A 261 22.35 -24.28 2.89
CA PRO A 261 23.75 -23.92 2.96
C PRO A 261 23.91 -22.46 3.40
N SER A 262 24.61 -22.27 4.52
CA SER A 262 24.89 -20.96 5.09
C SER A 262 25.89 -20.24 4.19
N ALA A 263 25.54 -19.07 3.67
CA ALA A 263 26.55 -18.16 3.12
C ALA A 263 27.59 -17.83 4.21
N PRO A 264 28.87 -17.65 3.86
CA PRO A 264 29.90 -17.32 4.82
C PRO A 264 29.63 -15.92 5.38
N VAL A 265 29.06 -15.85 6.58
CA VAL A 265 28.75 -14.60 7.26
C VAL A 265 29.96 -14.17 8.07
N ASP A 266 30.45 -12.95 7.82
CA ASP A 266 31.45 -12.32 8.67
C ASP A 266 30.79 -11.91 9.99
N ARG A 267 31.51 -11.97 11.12
CA ARG A 267 30.94 -11.82 12.48
C ARG A 267 30.22 -10.49 12.74
N ASN A 268 30.22 -9.57 11.79
CA ASN A 268 29.73 -8.20 11.90
C ASN A 268 28.50 -7.89 11.01
N GLY A 269 27.92 -8.86 10.31
CA GLY A 269 26.69 -8.65 9.53
C GLY A 269 26.50 -9.64 8.38
N ILE A 270 25.33 -9.63 7.76
CA ILE A 270 25.08 -10.38 6.51
C ILE A 270 26.06 -9.85 5.46
N THR A 271 26.84 -10.74 4.85
CA THR A 271 27.63 -10.40 3.65
C THR A 271 26.74 -9.70 2.63
N GLU A 272 27.23 -8.69 1.91
CA GLU A 272 26.50 -7.97 0.86
C GLU A 272 26.08 -8.86 -0.35
N ASP A 273 25.95 -10.16 -0.16
CA ASP A 273 25.33 -11.05 -1.12
C ASP A 273 23.80 -10.85 -1.04
N SER A 274 23.21 -10.57 -2.20
CA SER A 274 21.78 -10.29 -2.32
C SER A 274 20.91 -11.51 -1.99
N GLN A 275 21.45 -12.72 -2.00
CA GLN A 275 20.68 -13.96 -1.82
C GLN A 275 20.41 -14.26 -0.35
N THR A 276 21.41 -14.15 0.51
CA THR A 276 21.30 -14.27 1.97
C THR A 276 20.39 -13.18 2.51
N PHE A 277 20.46 -11.98 1.94
CA PHE A 277 19.52 -10.91 2.27
C PHE A 277 18.07 -11.30 1.93
N ILE A 278 17.81 -11.78 0.72
CA ILE A 278 16.47 -12.26 0.31
C ILE A 278 15.98 -13.37 1.25
N GLN A 279 16.86 -14.31 1.62
CA GLN A 279 16.53 -15.39 2.54
C GLN A 279 16.19 -14.89 3.95
N LEU A 280 16.95 -13.93 4.49
CA LEU A 280 16.65 -13.33 5.79
C LEU A 280 15.26 -12.68 5.77
N ILE A 281 14.97 -11.87 4.75
CA ILE A 281 13.69 -11.17 4.65
C ILE A 281 12.53 -12.15 4.50
N SER A 282 12.70 -13.20 3.68
CA SER A 282 11.67 -14.24 3.56
C SER A 282 11.44 -14.95 4.90
N TRP A 283 12.50 -15.33 5.60
CA TRP A 283 12.39 -15.98 6.91
C TRP A 283 11.72 -15.06 7.96
N LEU A 284 12.13 -13.80 8.04
CA LEU A 284 11.51 -12.82 8.95
C LEU A 284 10.02 -12.68 8.68
N LYS A 285 9.64 -12.57 7.41
CA LYS A 285 8.25 -12.52 7.00
C LYS A 285 7.50 -13.78 7.43
N ASP A 286 8.01 -14.93 7.03
CA ASP A 286 7.28 -16.19 7.04
C ASP A 286 7.31 -16.90 8.40
N GLU A 287 8.24 -16.57 9.30
CA GLU A 287 8.34 -17.26 10.59
C GLU A 287 8.18 -16.35 11.80
N GLN A 288 8.45 -15.07 11.66
CA GLN A 288 8.61 -14.18 12.81
C GLN A 288 7.56 -13.07 12.86
N VAL A 289 7.34 -12.39 11.74
CA VAL A 289 6.45 -11.22 11.69
C VAL A 289 5.01 -11.63 11.45
N PHE A 290 4.76 -12.60 10.56
CA PHE A 290 3.41 -12.98 10.15
C PHE A 290 2.94 -14.35 10.63
N ASN A 291 3.77 -15.15 11.32
CA ASN A 291 3.49 -16.57 11.60
C ASN A 291 3.34 -16.92 13.09
N ASP A 292 2.70 -16.03 13.86
CA ASP A 292 2.18 -16.37 15.19
C ASP A 292 0.91 -17.25 15.04
N SER A 293 1.13 -18.53 14.77
CA SER A 293 0.28 -19.73 15.03
C SER A 293 -1.23 -19.75 14.70
N LYS A 294 -1.84 -18.71 14.11
CA LYS A 294 -3.29 -18.68 13.81
C LYS A 294 -3.70 -18.68 12.33
N HIS A 295 -2.78 -18.66 11.38
CA HIS A 295 -3.14 -18.56 9.94
C HIS A 295 -2.73 -19.76 9.08
N ARG A 296 -2.33 -20.88 9.69
CA ARG A 296 -2.00 -22.12 8.96
C ARG A 296 -3.21 -22.91 8.45
N GLY A 297 -4.41 -22.32 8.47
CA GLY A 297 -5.64 -22.96 8.04
C GLY A 297 -6.47 -22.05 7.17
N GLN A 298 -5.93 -21.62 6.02
CA GLN A 298 -6.64 -21.27 4.77
C GLN A 298 -5.70 -20.48 3.84
N LEU A 299 -4.87 -21.22 3.10
CA LEU A 299 -4.39 -20.86 1.76
C LEU A 299 -4.49 -22.13 0.90
#